data_AF-A0A433PSL9-F1
#
_entry.id   AF-A0A433PSL9-F1
#
_cell.length_a   1.000
_cell.length_b   1.000
_cell.length_c   1.000
_cell.angle_alpha   90.00
_cell.angle_beta   90.00
_cell.angle_gamma   90.00
#
_symmetry.space_group_name_H-M   'P 1'
#
loop_
_entity.id
_entity.type
_entity.pdbx_description
1 polymer ?
#
loop_
_entity_poly.entity_id
_entity_poly.type
_entity_poly.pdbx_seq_one_letter_code
_entity_poly.pdbx_strand_id
1 'polypeptide(L)'
;MATSSPFDKNAELVVEHLGFFPLSFVDDVFNATNDLIYQATAELERFIEAEQGAGEETEQGIHQVETLLESAIDKNFDLFELYVLQNTFAVRDDVNIVLEHHEGLDFSASQEDEAQLDEELNEIRRKAKAMNHKLKNEITSTDRRVERLEKCKQQIEFLTSMSKGQEVSPIDDTLSFVTDQISALQSLLASVRGEVDARDLFNRLQNEGDARSAYISNMVMRQVEAKRRRREGAREQGSGTGDKVMAGVEEELKGVVEQVGTLQEWQEMDTIMSNT
;
A
#
# COMPACT_ATOMS: atom_id res chain seq x y z
N MET A 1 -31.77 19.48 55.92
CA MET A 1 -32.84 18.92 55.06
C MET A 1 -33.35 20.06 54.20
N ALA A 2 -32.85 20.18 52.97
CA ALA A 2 -33.36 21.16 52.02
C ALA A 2 -34.76 20.70 51.63
N THR A 3 -35.77 21.52 51.91
CA THR A 3 -37.13 21.30 51.46
C THR A 3 -37.16 21.52 49.94
N SER A 4 -36.98 20.43 49.18
CA SER A 4 -37.23 20.41 47.74
C SER A 4 -38.63 20.99 47.47
N SER A 5 -38.73 21.99 46.61
CA SER A 5 -40.00 22.60 46.22
C SER A 5 -40.95 21.53 45.66
N PRO A 6 -42.27 21.60 45.87
CA PRO A 6 -43.24 20.67 45.27
C PRO A 6 -43.08 20.55 43.74
N PHE A 7 -42.72 21.65 43.08
CA PHE A 7 -42.41 21.69 41.66
C PHE A 7 -41.24 20.79 41.25
N ASP A 8 -40.19 20.69 42.07
CA ASP A 8 -39.01 19.87 41.74
C ASP A 8 -39.34 18.38 41.81
N LYS A 9 -40.21 17.96 42.74
CA LYS A 9 -40.58 16.55 42.89
C LYS A 9 -41.40 16.04 41.71
N ASN A 10 -42.34 16.86 41.24
CA ASN A 10 -43.16 16.50 40.08
C ASN A 10 -42.33 16.47 38.80
N ALA A 11 -41.37 17.39 38.66
CA ALA A 11 -40.44 17.36 37.54
C ALA A 11 -39.55 16.10 37.56
N GLU A 12 -39.04 15.70 38.73
CA GLU A 12 -38.24 14.49 38.89
C GLU A 12 -39.04 13.22 38.53
N LEU A 13 -40.28 13.11 39.01
CA LEU A 13 -41.19 12.01 38.66
C LEU A 13 -41.47 11.92 37.16
N VAL A 14 -41.68 13.06 36.50
CA VAL A 14 -41.91 13.13 35.06
C VAL A 14 -40.67 12.67 34.29
N VAL A 15 -39.49 13.14 34.68
CA VAL A 15 -38.22 12.73 34.06
C VAL A 15 -37.96 11.24 34.27
N GLU A 16 -38.24 10.73 35.47
CA GLU A 16 -38.10 9.32 35.80
C GLU A 16 -39.05 8.44 34.96
N HIS A 17 -40.30 8.87 34.79
CA HIS A 17 -41.27 8.14 33.98
C HIS A 17 -40.94 8.17 32.48
N LEU A 18 -40.59 9.35 31.96
CA LEU A 18 -40.35 9.54 30.53
C LEU A 18 -38.96 9.02 30.11
N GLY A 19 -38.00 8.98 31.03
CA GLY A 19 -36.60 8.64 30.75
C GLY A 19 -35.83 9.73 30.01
N PHE A 20 -36.43 10.90 29.82
CA PHE A 20 -35.81 12.08 29.21
C PHE A 20 -36.32 13.36 29.88
N PHE A 21 -35.56 14.45 29.71
CA PHE A 21 -35.99 15.76 30.19
C PHE A 21 -37.00 16.38 29.21
N PRO A 22 -38.17 16.84 29.67
CA PRO A 22 -39.14 17.53 28.81
C PRO A 22 -38.56 18.67 27.97
N LEU A 23 -37.58 19.42 28.51
CA LEU A 23 -36.85 20.44 27.75
C LEU A 23 -36.13 19.84 26.54
N SER A 24 -35.46 18.70 26.69
CA SER A 24 -34.77 18.04 25.59
C SER A 24 -35.72 17.62 24.46
N PHE A 25 -36.95 17.21 24.79
CA PHE A 25 -37.97 16.95 23.77
C PHE A 25 -38.31 18.21 22.98
N VAL A 26 -38.51 19.34 23.66
CA VAL A 26 -38.80 20.61 22.98
C VAL A 26 -37.63 21.05 22.11
N ASP A 27 -36.39 20.94 22.62
CA ASP A 27 -35.17 21.24 21.87
C ASP A 27 -35.05 20.39 20.61
N ASP A 28 -35.32 19.08 20.71
CA ASP A 28 -35.28 18.17 19.57
C ASP A 28 -36.33 18.53 18.51
N VAL A 29 -37.55 18.90 18.93
CA VAL A 29 -38.60 19.36 18.00
C VAL A 29 -38.23 20.70 17.36
N PHE A 30 -37.62 21.62 18.12
CA PHE A 30 -37.13 22.89 17.61
C PHE A 30 -36.06 22.67 16.53
N ASN A 31 -35.05 21.84 16.82
CA ASN A 31 -34.00 21.48 15.87
C ASN A 31 -34.57 20.84 14.60
N ALA A 32 -35.46 19.86 14.76
CA ALA A 32 -36.09 19.19 13.62
C ALA A 32 -36.93 20.15 12.76
N THR A 33 -37.61 21.10 13.38
CA THR A 33 -38.40 22.10 12.65
C THR A 33 -37.50 23.06 11.89
N ASN A 34 -36.41 23.52 12.50
CA ASN A 34 -35.44 24.39 11.84
C ASN A 34 -34.79 23.72 10.63
N ASP A 35 -34.38 22.47 10.77
CA ASP A 35 -33.82 21.69 9.65
C ASP A 35 -34.83 21.59 8.48
N LEU A 36 -36.11 21.35 8.79
CA LEU A 36 -37.17 21.28 7.78
C LEU A 36 -37.44 22.63 7.10
N ILE A 37 -37.35 23.74 7.85
CA ILE A 37 -37.49 25.09 7.27
C ILE A 37 -36.40 25.34 6.24
N TYR A 38 -35.13 25.15 6.63
CA TYR A 38 -34.00 25.39 5.73
C TYR A 38 -34.05 24.47 4.50
N GLN A 39 -34.51 23.23 4.68
CA GLN A 39 -34.75 22.35 3.54
C GLN A 39 -35.87 22.87 2.64
N ALA A 40 -37.01 23.28 3.21
CA ALA A 40 -38.16 23.76 2.45
C ALA A 40 -37.88 25.09 1.72
N THR A 41 -37.15 26.02 2.35
CA THR A 41 -36.74 27.29 1.72
C THR A 41 -35.75 27.06 0.59
N ALA A 42 -34.80 26.14 0.76
CA ALA A 42 -33.87 25.76 -0.31
C ALA A 42 -34.57 25.08 -1.49
N GLU A 43 -35.58 24.23 -1.24
CA GLU A 43 -36.38 23.63 -2.31
C GLU A 43 -37.27 24.67 -3.01
N LEU A 44 -37.83 25.62 -2.26
CA LEU A 44 -38.59 26.74 -2.80
C LEU A 44 -37.71 27.64 -3.69
N GLU A 45 -36.50 27.96 -3.24
CA GLU A 45 -35.51 28.73 -4.01
C GLU A 45 -35.25 28.07 -5.36
N ARG A 46 -34.88 26.77 -5.35
CA ARG A 46 -34.64 26.01 -6.59
C ARG A 46 -35.84 25.99 -7.53
N PHE A 47 -37.06 25.89 -6.98
CA PHE A 47 -38.29 25.93 -7.77
C PHE A 47 -38.49 27.29 -8.43
N ILE A 48 -38.30 28.38 -7.69
CA ILE A 48 -38.48 29.74 -8.21
C ILE A 48 -37.38 30.08 -9.23
N GLU A 49 -36.13 29.69 -8.97
CA GLU A 49 -35.03 29.86 -9.93
C GLU A 49 -35.27 29.11 -11.25
N ALA A 50 -35.90 27.93 -11.20
CA ALA A 50 -36.24 27.17 -12.39
C ALA A 50 -37.32 27.85 -13.25
N GLU A 51 -38.29 28.53 -12.62
CA GLU A 51 -39.44 29.14 -13.31
C GLU A 51 -39.19 30.61 -13.70
N GLN A 52 -38.52 31.39 -12.85
CA GLN A 52 -38.30 32.82 -13.03
C GLN A 52 -36.84 33.21 -13.34
N GLY A 53 -35.91 32.26 -13.25
CA GLY A 53 -34.49 32.48 -13.41
C GLY A 53 -33.80 32.89 -12.11
N ALA A 54 -32.51 32.57 -12.01
CA ALA A 54 -31.66 33.04 -10.92
C ALA A 54 -31.40 34.55 -11.09
N GLY A 55 -31.75 35.34 -10.07
CA GLY A 55 -31.60 36.79 -10.07
C GLY A 55 -31.63 37.35 -8.65
N GLU A 56 -31.07 38.55 -8.49
CA GLU A 56 -30.91 39.20 -7.18
C GLU A 56 -32.26 39.51 -6.51
N GLU A 57 -33.31 39.76 -7.29
CA GLU A 57 -34.68 39.91 -6.77
C GLU A 57 -35.24 38.60 -6.18
N THR A 58 -34.92 37.45 -6.78
CA THR A 58 -35.32 36.13 -6.30
C THR A 58 -34.62 35.79 -4.98
N GLU A 59 -33.30 35.98 -4.93
CA GLU A 59 -32.49 35.74 -3.72
C GLU A 59 -32.95 36.63 -2.56
N GLN A 60 -33.15 37.93 -2.81
CA GLN A 60 -33.66 38.86 -1.79
C GLN A 60 -35.08 38.50 -1.33
N GLY A 61 -35.94 38.05 -2.24
CA GLY A 61 -37.30 37.60 -1.93
C GLY A 61 -37.31 36.35 -1.04
N ILE A 62 -36.51 35.34 -1.38
CA ILE A 62 -36.34 34.12 -0.58
C ILE A 62 -35.79 34.45 0.80
N HIS A 63 -34.77 35.30 0.88
CA HIS A 63 -34.18 35.68 2.16
C HIS A 63 -35.16 36.43 3.08
N GLN A 64 -36.05 37.26 2.52
CA GLN A 64 -37.13 37.88 3.28
C GLN A 64 -38.13 36.85 3.81
N VAL A 65 -38.50 35.85 2.98
CA VAL A 65 -39.39 34.76 3.39
C VAL A 65 -38.78 33.93 4.52
N GLU A 66 -37.51 33.58 4.39
CA GLU A 66 -36.74 32.86 5.41
C GLU A 66 -36.76 33.63 6.75
N THR A 67 -36.38 34.91 6.73
CA THR A 67 -36.38 35.75 7.93
C THR A 67 -37.77 35.86 8.57
N LEU A 68 -38.83 35.97 7.76
CA LEU A 68 -40.20 36.03 8.26
C LEU A 68 -40.64 34.69 8.88
N LEU A 69 -40.24 33.58 8.27
CA LEU A 69 -40.57 32.24 8.72
C LEU A 69 -39.84 31.92 10.03
N GLU A 70 -38.54 32.23 10.13
CA GLU A 70 -37.76 32.14 11.37
C GLU A 70 -38.44 32.93 12.50
N SER A 71 -38.78 34.22 12.26
CA SER A 71 -39.43 35.04 13.28
C SER A 71 -40.82 34.54 13.70
N ALA A 72 -41.57 33.94 12.76
CA ALA A 72 -42.88 33.38 13.06
C ALA A 72 -42.76 32.08 13.86
N ILE A 73 -41.76 31.26 13.54
CA ILE A 73 -41.55 29.96 14.17
C ILE A 73 -41.00 30.15 15.57
N ASP A 74 -39.98 30.98 15.78
CA ASP A 74 -39.44 31.28 17.12
C ASP A 74 -40.57 31.65 18.10
N LYS A 75 -41.44 32.59 17.71
CA LYS A 75 -42.56 33.05 18.57
C LYS A 75 -43.58 31.95 18.87
N ASN A 76 -43.89 31.13 17.88
CA ASN A 76 -44.85 30.03 18.05
C ASN A 76 -44.23 28.90 18.87
N PHE A 77 -42.92 28.69 18.74
CA PHE A 77 -42.18 27.69 19.50
C PHE A 77 -41.96 28.09 20.95
N ASP A 78 -41.74 29.37 21.25
CA ASP A 78 -41.76 29.87 22.63
C ASP A 78 -43.10 29.55 23.33
N LEU A 79 -44.22 29.75 22.61
CA LEU A 79 -45.55 29.44 23.13
C LEU A 79 -45.78 27.93 23.25
N PHE A 80 -45.30 27.15 22.28
CA PHE A 80 -45.36 25.70 22.31
C PHE A 80 -44.55 25.13 23.48
N GLU A 81 -43.31 25.58 23.68
CA GLU A 81 -42.47 25.21 24.81
C GLU A 81 -43.22 25.44 26.12
N LEU A 82 -43.73 26.65 26.31
CA LEU A 82 -44.46 27.01 27.51
C LEU A 82 -45.70 26.13 27.71
N TYR A 83 -46.47 25.90 26.64
CA TYR A 83 -47.69 25.10 26.71
C TYR A 83 -47.40 23.63 27.04
N VAL A 84 -46.38 23.05 26.42
CA VAL A 84 -45.99 21.66 26.58
C VAL A 84 -45.47 21.41 27.99
N LEU A 85 -44.59 22.29 28.50
CA LEU A 85 -44.04 22.18 29.85
C LEU A 85 -45.10 22.43 30.93
N GLN A 86 -46.06 23.33 30.70
CA GLN A 86 -47.09 23.66 31.70
C GLN A 86 -48.32 22.76 31.68
N ASN A 87 -48.65 22.11 30.55
CA ASN A 87 -49.89 21.34 30.44
C ASN A 87 -49.68 19.87 30.08
N THR A 88 -48.72 19.56 29.20
CA THR A 88 -48.54 18.20 28.69
C THR A 88 -47.66 17.39 29.64
N PHE A 89 -46.54 17.98 30.08
CA PHE A 89 -45.60 17.36 31.00
C PHE A 89 -45.77 17.82 32.46
N ALA A 90 -46.86 18.53 32.76
CA ALA A 90 -47.16 18.96 34.12
C ALA A 90 -48.01 17.93 34.85
N VAL A 91 -47.51 17.48 36.00
CA VAL A 91 -48.28 16.69 36.95
C VAL A 91 -48.88 17.63 37.99
N ARG A 92 -50.16 17.43 38.33
CA ARG A 92 -50.82 18.23 39.36
C ARG A 92 -50.33 17.82 40.74
N ASP A 93 -50.12 18.81 41.61
CA ASP A 93 -49.63 18.62 42.98
C ASP A 93 -50.56 17.77 43.89
N ASP A 94 -51.81 17.54 43.48
CA ASP A 94 -52.79 16.78 44.25
C ASP A 94 -52.81 15.27 43.96
N VAL A 95 -51.95 14.78 43.05
CA VAL A 95 -51.89 13.36 42.67
C VAL A 95 -50.57 12.74 43.11
N ASN A 96 -50.65 11.77 44.02
CA ASN A 96 -49.50 10.90 44.32
C ASN A 96 -49.40 9.82 43.24
N ILE A 97 -48.48 10.01 42.30
CA ILE A 97 -48.14 9.02 41.28
C ILE A 97 -47.08 8.07 41.87
N VAL A 98 -47.34 6.77 41.82
CA VAL A 98 -46.36 5.71 42.12
C VAL A 98 -46.02 5.05 40.80
N LEU A 99 -44.73 4.99 40.47
CA LEU A 99 -44.25 4.38 39.23
C LEU A 99 -44.12 2.87 39.40
N GLU A 100 -44.24 2.11 38.31
CA GLU A 100 -44.23 0.64 38.35
C GLU A 100 -42.90 0.10 38.93
N HIS A 101 -41.78 0.75 38.64
CA HIS A 101 -40.46 0.38 39.18
C HIS A 101 -40.22 0.86 40.61
N HIS A 102 -41.17 1.56 41.23
CA HIS A 102 -41.15 1.80 42.68
C HIS A 102 -41.74 0.61 43.47
N GLU A 103 -42.46 -0.29 42.79
CA GLU A 103 -42.97 -1.51 43.42
C GLU A 103 -41.85 -2.53 43.63
N GLY A 104 -41.58 -2.87 44.90
CA GLY A 104 -40.60 -3.90 45.27
C GLY A 104 -39.18 -3.39 45.54
N LEU A 105 -38.98 -2.07 45.64
CA LEU A 105 -37.72 -1.51 46.16
C LEU A 105 -37.56 -1.89 47.64
N ASP A 106 -36.48 -2.63 47.93
CA ASP A 106 -36.11 -3.00 49.29
C ASP A 106 -35.24 -1.90 49.92
N PHE A 107 -35.87 -1.05 50.75
CA PHE A 107 -35.18 0.00 51.49
C PHE A 107 -34.36 -0.51 52.68
N SER A 108 -34.23 -1.85 52.85
CA SER A 108 -33.44 -2.47 53.92
C SER A 108 -32.02 -2.88 53.49
N ALA A 109 -31.60 -2.56 52.26
CA ALA A 109 -30.26 -2.82 51.76
C ALA A 109 -29.18 -2.31 52.73
N SER A 110 -28.20 -3.16 53.04
CA SER A 110 -27.12 -2.80 53.95
C SER A 110 -26.08 -1.94 53.23
N GLN A 111 -25.36 -1.11 53.99
CA GLN A 111 -24.25 -0.30 53.49
C GLN A 111 -23.12 -1.16 52.85
N GLU A 112 -23.04 -2.44 53.23
CA GLU A 112 -22.13 -3.42 52.62
C GLU A 112 -22.59 -3.89 51.23
N ASP A 113 -23.90 -3.99 50.98
CA ASP A 113 -24.46 -4.39 49.70
C ASP A 113 -24.31 -3.26 48.66
N GLU A 114 -24.53 -2.01 49.09
CA GLU A 114 -24.29 -0.81 48.27
C GLU A 114 -22.81 -0.72 47.84
N ALA A 115 -21.88 -1.02 48.74
CA ALA A 115 -20.45 -1.00 48.43
C ALA A 115 -20.03 -2.08 47.42
N GLN A 116 -20.68 -3.26 47.46
CA GLN A 116 -20.44 -4.32 46.47
C GLN A 116 -20.98 -3.93 45.09
N LEU A 117 -22.20 -3.38 45.04
CA LEU A 117 -22.81 -2.86 43.81
C LEU A 117 -21.97 -1.74 43.18
N ASP A 118 -21.42 -0.84 44.00
CA ASP A 118 -20.53 0.22 43.52
C ASP A 118 -19.23 -0.32 42.91
N GLU A 119 -18.65 -1.38 43.49
CA GLU A 119 -17.46 -2.03 42.93
C GLU A 119 -17.80 -2.69 41.59
N GLU A 120 -18.91 -3.42 41.50
CA GLU A 120 -19.38 -4.02 40.24
C GLU A 120 -19.66 -2.96 39.16
N LEU A 121 -20.31 -1.86 39.53
CA LEU A 121 -20.59 -0.74 38.64
C LEU A 121 -19.29 -0.10 38.15
N ASN A 122 -18.30 0.07 39.02
CA ASN A 122 -16.98 0.59 38.67
C ASN A 122 -16.22 -0.37 37.75
N GLU A 123 -16.34 -1.69 37.94
CA GLU A 123 -15.79 -2.66 37.01
C GLU A 123 -16.42 -2.55 35.62
N ILE A 124 -17.76 -2.47 35.54
CA ILE A 124 -18.47 -2.34 34.26
C ILE A 124 -18.10 -1.02 33.59
N ARG A 125 -18.06 0.10 34.33
CA ARG A 125 -17.61 1.40 33.81
C ARG A 125 -16.19 1.35 33.28
N ARG A 126 -15.27 0.66 33.96
CA ARG A 126 -13.89 0.45 33.48
C ARG A 126 -13.87 -0.37 32.20
N LYS A 127 -14.63 -1.46 32.12
CA LYS A 127 -14.75 -2.31 30.92
C LYS A 127 -15.32 -1.51 29.73
N ALA A 128 -16.41 -0.76 29.95
CA ALA A 128 -17.03 0.10 28.93
C ALA A 128 -16.09 1.21 28.46
N LYS A 129 -15.36 1.86 29.38
CA LYS A 129 -14.37 2.89 29.03
C LYS A 129 -13.19 2.32 28.24
N ALA A 130 -12.68 1.16 28.63
CA ALA A 130 -11.62 0.47 27.89
C ALA A 130 -12.07 0.06 26.49
N MET A 131 -13.30 -0.46 26.37
CA MET A 131 -13.90 -0.81 25.08
C MET A 131 -14.06 0.44 24.20
N ASN A 132 -14.67 1.51 24.71
CA ASN A 132 -14.81 2.78 23.98
C ASN A 132 -13.46 3.35 23.54
N HIS A 133 -12.44 3.30 24.39
CA HIS A 133 -11.09 3.73 24.02
C HIS A 133 -10.50 2.86 22.90
N LYS A 134 -10.68 1.54 22.96
CA LYS A 134 -10.25 0.61 21.91
C LYS A 134 -10.95 0.90 20.59
N LEU A 135 -12.29 1.07 20.60
CA LEU A 135 -13.05 1.42 19.40
C LEU A 135 -12.57 2.74 18.80
N LYS A 136 -12.34 3.77 19.62
CA LYS A 136 -11.84 5.07 19.17
C LYS A 136 -10.46 4.95 18.52
N ASN A 137 -9.58 4.13 19.08
CA ASN A 137 -8.27 3.87 18.51
C ASN A 137 -8.37 3.11 17.18
N GLU A 138 -9.28 2.14 17.06
CA GLU A 138 -9.52 1.42 15.80
C GLU A 138 -10.12 2.33 14.71
N ILE A 139 -11.04 3.23 15.07
CA ILE A 139 -11.59 4.24 14.16
C ILE A 139 -10.46 5.12 13.61
N THR A 140 -9.66 5.72 14.50
CA THR A 140 -8.54 6.59 14.07
C THR A 140 -7.46 5.83 13.26
N SER A 141 -7.22 4.56 13.55
CA SER A 141 -6.34 3.69 12.74
C SER A 141 -6.91 3.44 11.35
N THR A 142 -8.21 3.18 11.27
CA THR A 142 -8.94 2.95 10.02
C THR A 142 -8.97 4.22 9.18
N ASP A 143 -9.24 5.38 9.76
CA ASP A 143 -9.22 6.68 9.07
C ASP A 143 -7.85 6.96 8.44
N ARG A 144 -6.76 6.70 9.19
CA ARG A 144 -5.39 6.82 8.66
C ARG A 144 -5.12 5.86 7.51
N ARG A 145 -5.70 4.65 7.52
CA ARG A 145 -5.58 3.69 6.42
C ARG A 145 -6.36 4.15 5.20
N VAL A 146 -7.56 4.69 5.39
CA VAL A 146 -8.37 5.29 4.32
C VAL A 146 -7.62 6.45 3.69
N GLU A 147 -7.04 7.35 4.48
CA GLU A 147 -6.26 8.48 3.97
C GLU A 147 -5.05 8.03 3.14
N ARG A 148 -4.34 6.97 3.57
CA ARG A 148 -3.23 6.38 2.80
C ARG A 148 -3.70 5.75 1.49
N LEU A 149 -4.84 5.07 1.51
CA LEU A 149 -5.43 4.46 0.31
C LEU A 149 -5.90 5.53 -0.67
N GLU A 150 -6.48 6.62 -0.21
CA GLU A 150 -6.85 7.76 -1.07
C GLU A 150 -5.61 8.42 -1.69
N LYS A 151 -4.53 8.62 -0.92
CA LYS A 151 -3.25 9.12 -1.49
C LYS A 151 -2.69 8.16 -2.54
N CYS A 152 -2.73 6.85 -2.28
CA CYS A 152 -2.28 5.84 -3.24
C CYS A 152 -3.16 5.84 -4.51
N LYS A 153 -4.48 5.94 -4.36
CA LYS A 153 -5.42 6.07 -5.47
C LYS A 153 -5.12 7.32 -6.29
N GLN A 154 -4.94 8.48 -5.66
CA GLN A 154 -4.55 9.72 -6.34
C GLN A 154 -3.22 9.59 -7.08
N GLN A 155 -2.24 8.89 -6.51
CA GLN A 155 -0.97 8.60 -7.17
C GLN A 155 -1.15 7.67 -8.38
N ILE A 156 -1.98 6.63 -8.26
CA ILE A 156 -2.29 5.73 -9.37
C ILE A 156 -3.09 6.46 -10.46
N GLU A 157 -4.05 7.32 -10.10
CA GLU A 157 -4.79 8.18 -11.05
C GLU A 157 -3.86 9.19 -11.73
N PHE A 158 -2.90 9.77 -11.00
CA PHE A 158 -1.84 10.60 -11.57
C PHE A 158 -0.97 9.82 -12.55
N LEU A 159 -0.48 8.63 -12.18
CA LEU A 159 0.31 7.80 -13.08
C LEU A 159 -0.51 7.34 -14.29
N THR A 160 -1.77 6.98 -14.09
CA THR A 160 -2.70 6.58 -15.16
C THR A 160 -3.01 7.75 -16.09
N SER A 161 -3.16 8.97 -15.57
CA SER A 161 -3.38 10.17 -16.40
C SER A 161 -2.11 10.61 -17.12
N MET A 162 -0.93 10.49 -16.52
CA MET A 162 0.36 10.66 -17.22
C MET A 162 0.53 9.64 -18.34
N SER A 163 0.14 8.38 -18.09
CA SER A 163 0.15 7.30 -19.09
C SER A 163 -0.84 7.54 -20.24
N LYS A 164 -1.89 8.35 -20.04
CA LYS A 164 -2.81 8.78 -21.10
C LYS A 164 -2.32 10.02 -21.86
N GLY A 165 -1.49 10.86 -21.21
CA GLY A 165 -0.96 12.11 -21.78
C GLY A 165 0.29 11.94 -22.64
N GLN A 166 1.12 10.94 -22.34
CA GLN A 166 2.05 10.38 -23.32
C GLN A 166 1.31 9.24 -24.02
N GLU A 167 1.24 9.20 -25.36
CA GLU A 167 0.54 8.18 -26.17
C GLU A 167 1.15 6.77 -26.03
N VAL A 168 1.34 6.28 -24.81
CA VAL A 168 1.71 4.91 -24.52
C VAL A 168 0.39 4.18 -24.29
N SER A 169 -0.02 3.39 -25.29
CA SER A 169 -1.10 2.40 -25.14
C SER A 169 -0.86 1.55 -23.88
N PRO A 170 -1.90 0.93 -23.29
CA PRO A 170 -1.80 0.22 -22.01
C PRO A 170 -0.48 -0.53 -21.89
N ILE A 171 0.21 -0.37 -20.76
CA ILE A 171 1.55 -0.93 -20.53
C ILE A 171 1.60 -2.44 -20.81
N ASP A 172 0.46 -3.12 -20.68
CA ASP A 172 0.25 -4.52 -21.04
C ASP A 172 0.43 -4.81 -22.55
N ASP A 173 -0.06 -3.93 -23.41
CA ASP A 173 0.07 -4.04 -24.87
C ASP A 173 1.51 -3.78 -25.33
N THR A 174 2.22 -2.86 -24.67
CA THR A 174 3.65 -2.61 -24.96
C THR A 174 4.54 -3.72 -24.41
N LEU A 175 4.22 -4.28 -23.24
CA LEU A 175 4.97 -5.40 -22.66
C LEU A 175 4.76 -6.70 -23.46
N SER A 176 3.52 -6.99 -23.89
CA SER A 176 3.24 -8.12 -24.78
C SER A 176 3.91 -7.94 -26.14
N PHE A 177 3.83 -6.75 -26.74
CA PHE A 177 4.53 -6.46 -27.99
C PHE A 177 6.05 -6.63 -27.88
N VAL A 178 6.68 -6.09 -26.83
CA VAL A 178 8.13 -6.25 -26.62
C VAL A 178 8.49 -7.72 -26.38
N THR A 179 7.66 -8.47 -25.67
CA THR A 179 7.87 -9.91 -25.44
C THR A 179 7.72 -10.73 -26.72
N ASP A 180 6.76 -10.38 -27.57
CA ASP A 180 6.58 -10.96 -28.89
C ASP A 180 7.75 -10.62 -29.81
N GLN A 181 8.26 -9.38 -29.77
CA GLN A 181 9.43 -8.97 -30.53
C GLN A 181 10.72 -9.64 -30.02
N ILE A 182 10.86 -9.87 -28.72
CA ILE A 182 11.98 -10.63 -28.15
C ILE A 182 11.87 -12.10 -28.58
N SER A 183 10.68 -12.68 -28.61
CA SER A 183 10.45 -14.05 -29.07
C SER A 183 10.72 -14.19 -30.58
N ALA A 184 10.30 -13.20 -31.38
CA ALA A 184 10.60 -13.12 -32.80
C ALA A 184 12.11 -12.98 -33.04
N LEU A 185 12.79 -12.10 -32.29
CA LEU A 185 14.25 -11.97 -32.33
C LEU A 185 14.96 -13.24 -31.86
N GLN A 186 14.47 -13.94 -30.84
CA GLN A 186 15.01 -15.24 -30.42
C GLN A 186 14.85 -16.30 -31.52
N SER A 187 13.73 -16.31 -32.24
CA SER A 187 13.51 -17.22 -33.36
C SER A 187 14.40 -16.88 -34.57
N LEU A 188 14.58 -15.58 -34.85
CA LEU A 188 15.50 -15.10 -35.88
C LEU A 188 16.95 -15.39 -35.51
N LEU A 189 17.31 -15.25 -34.23
CA LEU A 189 18.65 -15.57 -33.73
C LEU A 189 18.88 -17.08 -33.73
N ALA A 190 17.84 -17.90 -33.50
CA ALA A 190 17.89 -19.35 -33.68
C ALA A 190 18.01 -19.75 -35.16
N SER A 191 17.33 -19.03 -36.06
CA SER A 191 17.43 -19.19 -37.52
C SER A 191 18.82 -18.82 -38.02
N VAL A 192 19.35 -17.66 -37.62
CA VAL A 192 20.70 -17.20 -37.96
C VAL A 192 21.75 -18.09 -37.31
N ARG A 193 21.50 -18.64 -36.12
CA ARG A 193 22.36 -19.67 -35.50
C ARG A 193 22.30 -21.01 -36.24
N GLY A 194 21.20 -21.32 -36.90
CA GLY A 194 21.05 -22.50 -37.76
C GLY A 194 21.72 -22.32 -39.14
N GLU A 195 21.65 -21.11 -39.71
CA GLU A 195 22.34 -20.76 -40.96
C GLU A 195 23.84 -20.53 -40.77
N VAL A 196 24.25 -20.00 -39.62
CA VAL A 196 25.64 -20.00 -39.15
C VAL A 196 25.89 -21.36 -38.51
N ASP A 197 25.85 -22.39 -39.35
CA ASP A 197 26.26 -23.73 -39.00
C ASP A 197 27.76 -23.67 -38.73
N ALA A 198 28.11 -23.40 -37.47
CA ALA A 198 29.49 -23.35 -36.99
C ALA A 198 30.24 -24.63 -37.34
N ARG A 199 29.51 -25.71 -37.63
CA ARG A 199 30.03 -26.99 -38.11
C ARG A 199 30.59 -26.93 -39.54
N ASP A 200 29.98 -26.18 -40.46
CA ASP A 200 30.44 -26.11 -41.86
C ASP A 200 31.65 -25.19 -42.02
N LEU A 201 31.71 -24.12 -41.20
CA LEU A 201 32.87 -23.23 -41.10
C LEU A 201 34.05 -23.92 -40.39
N PHE A 202 33.78 -24.67 -39.31
CA PHE A 202 34.82 -25.41 -38.57
C PHE A 202 35.33 -26.63 -39.35
N ASN A 203 34.47 -27.35 -40.09
CA ASN A 203 34.91 -28.44 -40.96
C ASN A 203 35.77 -27.96 -42.14
N ARG A 204 35.50 -26.76 -42.69
CA ARG A 204 36.35 -26.16 -43.72
C ARG A 204 37.71 -25.72 -43.17
N LEU A 205 37.76 -25.21 -41.95
CA LEU A 205 39.00 -24.86 -41.25
C LEU A 205 39.82 -26.09 -40.82
N GLN A 206 39.16 -27.18 -40.42
CA GLN A 206 39.83 -28.38 -39.91
C GLN A 206 40.41 -29.25 -41.04
N ASN A 207 39.78 -29.28 -42.22
CA ASN A 207 40.25 -30.08 -43.37
C ASN A 207 41.47 -29.48 -44.10
N GLU A 208 41.73 -28.17 -44.03
CA GLU A 208 42.98 -27.59 -44.56
C GLU A 208 44.20 -27.90 -43.68
N GLY A 209 44.00 -28.08 -42.38
CA GLY A 209 45.05 -28.39 -41.42
C GLY A 209 45.63 -29.80 -41.58
N ASP A 210 44.80 -30.76 -41.98
CA ASP A 210 45.18 -32.17 -42.04
C ASP A 210 46.01 -32.50 -43.29
N ALA A 211 45.70 -31.90 -44.45
CA ALA A 211 46.50 -32.10 -45.67
C ALA A 211 47.91 -31.47 -45.57
N ARG A 212 48.02 -30.27 -44.98
CA ARG A 212 49.30 -29.59 -44.79
C ARG A 212 50.12 -30.21 -43.66
N SER A 213 49.49 -30.60 -42.55
CA SER A 213 50.17 -31.34 -41.46
C SER A 213 50.58 -32.74 -41.90
N ALA A 214 49.77 -33.46 -42.69
CA ALA A 214 50.16 -34.74 -43.25
C ALA A 214 51.31 -34.59 -44.25
N TYR A 215 51.33 -33.54 -45.08
CA TYR A 215 52.44 -33.27 -45.98
C TYR A 215 53.73 -32.89 -45.23
N ILE A 216 53.65 -32.00 -44.23
CA ILE A 216 54.81 -31.63 -43.40
C ILE A 216 55.29 -32.84 -42.60
N SER A 217 54.40 -33.62 -41.99
CA SER A 217 54.76 -34.83 -41.25
C SER A 217 55.45 -35.86 -42.15
N ASN A 218 54.92 -36.12 -43.36
CA ASN A 218 55.53 -37.03 -44.32
C ASN A 218 56.87 -36.49 -44.87
N MET A 219 56.96 -35.18 -45.11
CA MET A 219 58.21 -34.53 -45.54
C MET A 219 59.28 -34.52 -44.44
N VAL A 220 58.88 -34.31 -43.18
CA VAL A 220 59.75 -34.42 -42.00
C VAL A 220 60.18 -35.86 -41.81
N MET A 221 59.29 -36.85 -41.96
CA MET A 221 59.65 -38.27 -41.89
C MET A 221 60.68 -38.61 -42.97
N ARG A 222 60.48 -38.18 -44.22
CA ARG A 222 61.45 -38.34 -45.33
C ARG A 222 62.77 -37.63 -45.06
N GLN A 223 62.77 -36.43 -44.46
CA GLN A 223 64.00 -35.73 -44.10
C GLN A 223 64.72 -36.34 -42.89
N VAL A 224 63.99 -36.88 -41.91
CA VAL A 224 64.57 -37.59 -40.77
C VAL A 224 65.17 -38.92 -41.23
N GLU A 225 64.52 -39.64 -42.14
CA GLU A 225 65.10 -40.82 -42.79
C GLU A 225 66.33 -40.45 -43.65
N ALA A 226 66.29 -39.36 -44.41
CA ALA A 226 67.43 -38.87 -45.19
C ALA A 226 68.58 -38.37 -44.29
N LYS A 227 68.29 -37.73 -43.15
CA LYS A 227 69.29 -37.33 -42.14
C LYS A 227 69.82 -38.51 -41.34
N ARG A 228 69.02 -39.56 -41.11
CA ARG A 228 69.47 -40.82 -40.50
C ARG A 228 70.43 -41.55 -41.43
N ARG A 229 70.13 -41.61 -42.74
CA ARG A 229 71.07 -42.12 -43.76
C ARG A 229 72.31 -41.25 -43.95
N ARG A 230 72.22 -39.92 -43.76
CA ARG A 230 73.39 -39.02 -43.76
C ARG A 230 74.20 -39.07 -42.44
N ARG A 231 73.59 -39.37 -41.29
CA ARG A 231 74.29 -39.58 -40.00
C ARG A 231 74.94 -40.96 -39.89
N GLU A 232 74.40 -41.97 -40.56
CA GLU A 232 75.06 -43.27 -40.75
C GLU A 232 76.22 -43.18 -41.76
N GLY A 233 76.19 -42.22 -42.71
CA GLY A 233 77.27 -41.93 -43.66
C GLY A 233 78.29 -40.84 -43.25
N ALA A 234 78.11 -40.15 -42.12
CA ALA A 234 78.98 -39.06 -41.65
C ALA A 234 79.59 -39.32 -40.25
N ARG A 235 79.56 -40.59 -39.80
CA ARG A 235 80.44 -41.10 -38.73
C ARG A 235 81.85 -41.44 -39.26
N GLU A 236 82.05 -41.28 -40.58
CA GLU A 236 83.35 -41.21 -41.23
C GLU A 236 83.64 -39.73 -41.58
N GLN A 237 84.69 -39.20 -40.94
CA GLN A 237 85.37 -37.90 -41.15
C GLN A 237 84.89 -36.65 -40.37
N GLY A 238 85.63 -36.36 -39.30
CA GLY A 238 85.98 -35.00 -38.79
C GLY A 238 84.92 -34.30 -37.94
N SER A 239 84.84 -34.50 -36.62
CA SER A 239 85.72 -33.99 -35.55
C SER A 239 85.91 -32.47 -35.52
N GLY A 240 85.21 -31.81 -34.59
CA GLY A 240 85.75 -30.64 -33.90
C GLY A 240 84.79 -29.46 -33.72
N THR A 241 84.50 -29.16 -32.45
CA THR A 241 84.01 -27.86 -31.92
C THR A 241 82.49 -27.72 -31.76
N GLY A 242 81.92 -28.47 -30.82
CA GLY A 242 80.50 -28.42 -30.48
C GLY A 242 80.20 -28.35 -28.97
N ASP A 243 81.09 -27.78 -28.16
CA ASP A 243 81.00 -27.92 -26.69
C ASP A 243 80.98 -26.60 -25.89
N LYS A 244 80.59 -25.48 -26.52
CA LYS A 244 80.47 -24.18 -25.81
C LYS A 244 79.16 -23.41 -26.03
N VAL A 245 78.24 -23.92 -26.87
CA VAL A 245 77.00 -23.18 -27.23
C VAL A 245 75.75 -23.81 -26.61
N MET A 246 75.82 -25.05 -26.11
CA MET A 246 74.67 -25.73 -25.50
C MET A 246 74.46 -25.44 -24.00
N ALA A 247 75.51 -25.00 -23.28
CA ALA A 247 75.39 -24.74 -21.83
C ALA A 247 74.62 -23.44 -21.50
N GLY A 248 74.69 -22.41 -22.36
CA GLY A 248 73.98 -21.14 -22.12
C GLY A 248 72.47 -21.19 -22.39
N VAL A 249 72.04 -22.08 -23.29
CA VAL A 249 70.63 -22.20 -23.67
C VAL A 249 69.82 -22.95 -22.59
N GLU A 250 70.45 -23.93 -21.91
CA GLU A 250 69.82 -24.62 -20.77
C GLU A 250 69.73 -23.74 -19.51
N GLU A 251 70.64 -22.78 -19.34
CA GLU A 251 70.62 -21.82 -18.21
C GLU A 251 69.53 -20.74 -18.40
N GLU A 252 69.33 -20.26 -19.63
CA GLU A 252 68.25 -19.32 -19.98
C GLU A 252 66.86 -19.96 -19.90
N LEU A 253 66.71 -21.22 -20.30
CA LEU A 253 65.44 -21.96 -20.17
C LEU A 253 65.05 -22.23 -18.72
N LYS A 254 66.03 -22.37 -17.82
CA LYS A 254 65.77 -22.59 -16.38
C LYS A 254 65.32 -21.30 -15.68
N GLY A 255 65.90 -20.15 -16.05
CA GLY A 255 65.50 -18.84 -15.53
C GLY A 255 64.10 -18.39 -15.94
N VAL A 256 63.63 -18.78 -17.14
CA VAL A 256 62.26 -18.51 -17.60
C VAL A 256 61.23 -19.37 -16.86
N VAL A 257 61.60 -20.59 -16.45
CA VAL A 257 60.74 -21.49 -15.67
C VAL A 257 60.66 -21.09 -14.19
N GLU A 258 61.68 -20.41 -13.64
CA GLU A 258 61.62 -19.84 -12.28
C GLU A 258 60.84 -18.50 -12.21
N GLN A 259 60.74 -17.74 -13.31
CA GLN A 259 59.98 -16.48 -13.36
C GLN A 259 58.49 -16.66 -13.68
N VAL A 260 58.12 -17.79 -14.29
CA VAL A 260 56.71 -18.17 -14.46
C VAL A 260 56.34 -19.08 -13.30
N GLY A 261 55.93 -18.46 -12.19
CA GLY A 261 55.44 -19.14 -11.00
C GLY A 261 54.49 -20.28 -11.34
N THR A 262 54.61 -21.38 -10.59
CA THR A 262 53.88 -22.62 -10.84
C THR A 262 52.37 -22.38 -10.89
N LEU A 263 51.70 -23.07 -11.82
CA LEU A 263 50.25 -23.07 -12.10
C LEU A 263 49.32 -23.28 -10.88
N GLN A 264 49.88 -23.59 -9.70
CA GLN A 264 49.17 -23.73 -8.43
C GLN A 264 48.86 -22.38 -7.75
N GLU A 265 49.63 -21.31 -7.98
CA GLU A 265 49.39 -19.99 -7.36
C GLU A 265 48.18 -19.25 -7.98
N TRP A 266 47.85 -19.55 -9.24
CA TRP A 266 46.70 -18.97 -9.94
C TRP A 266 45.36 -19.66 -9.61
N GLN A 267 45.38 -20.86 -9.02
CA GLN A 267 44.16 -21.55 -8.56
C GLN A 267 43.71 -21.08 -7.17
N GLU A 268 44.62 -20.59 -6.33
CA GLU A 268 44.27 -20.02 -5.01
C GLU A 268 43.63 -18.62 -5.12
N MET A 269 43.95 -17.83 -6.15
CA MET A 269 43.31 -16.52 -6.41
C MET A 269 41.84 -16.62 -6.84
N ASP A 270 41.46 -17.65 -7.59
CA ASP A 270 40.06 -17.86 -8.02
C ASP A 270 39.16 -18.30 -6.86
N THR A 271 39.73 -18.95 -5.84
CA THR A 271 38.98 -19.42 -4.67
C THR A 271 38.64 -18.27 -3.71
N ILE A 272 39.46 -17.22 -3.66
CA ILE A 272 39.25 -16.03 -2.80
C ILE A 272 38.23 -15.05 -3.39
N MET A 273 38.08 -14.99 -4.72
CA MET A 273 37.14 -14.09 -5.41
C MET A 273 35.70 -14.61 -5.48
N SER A 274 35.44 -15.86 -5.08
CA SER A 274 34.09 -16.48 -5.10
C SER A 274 33.32 -16.39 -3.78
N ASN A 275 33.89 -15.78 -2.73
CA ASN A 275 33.31 -15.74 -1.38
C ASN A 275 33.20 -14.34 -0.75
N THR A 276 33.06 -13.31 -1.59
CA THR A 276 32.53 -11.96 -1.24
C THR A 276 31.39 -11.62 -2.17
#